data_AF-A0A259DMJ1-F1
#
_entry.id   AF-A0A259DMJ1-F1
#
_cell.length_a   1.000
_cell.length_b   1.000
_cell.length_c   1.000
_cell.angle_alpha   90.00
_cell.angle_beta   90.00
_cell.angle_gamma   90.00
#
_symmetry.space_group_name_H-M   'P 1'
#
loop_
_entity.id
_entity.type
_entity.pdbx_description
1 polymer ?
#
loop_
_entity_poly.entity_id
_entity_poly.type
_entity_poly.pdbx_seq_one_letter_code
_entity_poly.pdbx_strand_id
1 'polypeptide(L)'
;TVVILRPHGVTAALPELVLTPGNYLERYLVGFEEVDAPEITAGLREHRLYTRQGTPASSGMIGTILALLDRYPGIYIEIHDGAMLAFCPDRDLETEEGIEALFGLGSLLCRAE
;
A
#
# COMPACT_ATOMS: atom_id res chain seq x y z
N THR A 1 -13.79 -3.89 -6.66
CA THR A 1 -13.53 -5.19 -5.98
C THR A 1 -12.54 -5.01 -4.85
N VAL A 2 -12.72 -5.71 -3.71
CA VAL A 2 -11.83 -5.62 -2.54
C VAL A 2 -11.14 -6.95 -2.28
N VAL A 3 -9.81 -6.92 -2.13
CA VAL A 3 -9.00 -8.10 -1.78
C VAL A 3 -8.42 -7.92 -0.39
N ILE A 4 -8.59 -8.92 0.47
CA ILE A 4 -7.97 -9.00 1.80
C ILE A 4 -7.09 -10.24 1.83
N LEU A 5 -5.83 -10.05 2.20
CA LEU A 5 -4.84 -11.10 2.30
C LEU A 5 -4.21 -11.11 3.69
N ARG A 6 -3.99 -12.31 4.23
CA ARG A 6 -3.13 -12.54 5.38
C ARG A 6 -2.04 -13.52 4.95
N PRO A 7 -0.80 -13.06 4.72
CA PRO A 7 0.29 -13.97 4.43
C PRO A 7 0.48 -14.95 5.59
N HIS A 8 0.54 -16.25 5.29
CA HIS A 8 0.85 -17.29 6.27
C HIS A 8 2.26 -17.83 6.01
N GLY A 9 3.19 -17.57 6.92
CA GLY A 9 4.59 -18.00 6.82
C GLY A 9 5.51 -17.29 7.82
N VAL A 10 6.68 -17.89 8.11
CA VAL A 10 7.58 -17.51 9.23
C VAL A 10 8.45 -16.26 8.94
N THR A 11 8.45 -15.70 7.73
CA THR A 11 9.63 -14.91 7.28
C THR A 11 9.37 -13.53 6.65
N ALA A 12 8.24 -12.87 6.88
CA ALA A 12 8.17 -11.42 6.66
C ALA A 12 7.00 -10.82 7.44
N ALA A 13 7.28 -9.96 8.41
CA ALA A 13 6.24 -9.14 9.00
C ALA A 13 5.89 -8.06 7.97
N LEU A 14 4.64 -8.02 7.52
CA LEU A 14 4.24 -6.94 6.61
C LEU A 14 4.38 -5.58 7.34
N PRO A 15 4.96 -4.56 6.69
CA PRO A 15 5.11 -3.24 7.28
C PRO A 15 3.75 -2.56 7.48
N GLU A 16 3.52 -1.94 8.63
CA GLU A 16 2.32 -1.11 8.82
C GLU A 16 2.41 0.15 7.97
N LEU A 17 1.60 0.20 6.91
CA LEU A 17 1.54 1.33 5.98
C LEU A 17 0.15 1.48 5.39
N VAL A 18 -0.14 2.69 4.93
CA VAL A 18 -1.31 3.00 4.10
C VAL A 18 -0.88 3.84 2.91
N LEU A 19 -1.20 3.37 1.72
CA LEU A 19 -1.05 4.10 0.47
C LEU A 19 -2.45 4.45 -0.03
N THR A 20 -2.77 5.73 -0.11
CA THR A 20 -4.10 6.21 -0.48
C THR A 20 -4.04 7.13 -1.70
N PRO A 21 -4.98 7.03 -2.66
CA PRO A 21 -5.17 8.05 -3.67
C PRO A 21 -5.80 9.30 -3.05
N GLY A 22 -5.08 10.42 -3.07
CA GLY A 22 -5.49 11.67 -2.45
C GLY A 22 -5.79 11.53 -0.96
N ASN A 23 -6.89 12.12 -0.51
CA ASN A 23 -7.31 12.17 0.91
C ASN A 23 -8.32 11.05 1.27
N TYR A 24 -8.33 9.96 0.52
CA TYR A 24 -9.28 8.88 0.74
C TYR A 24 -9.07 8.25 2.13
N LEU A 25 -10.13 8.22 2.94
CA LEU A 25 -10.17 7.66 4.31
C LEU A 25 -9.12 8.20 5.31
N GLU A 26 -8.40 9.28 5.02
CA GLU A 26 -7.36 9.87 5.88
C GLU A 26 -7.80 10.04 7.34
N ARG A 27 -9.05 10.48 7.57
CA ARG A 27 -9.61 10.70 8.93
C ARG A 27 -9.64 9.45 9.81
N TYR A 28 -9.51 8.26 9.22
CA TYR A 28 -9.58 6.96 9.91
C TYR A 28 -8.19 6.36 10.17
N LEU A 29 -7.12 6.99 9.66
CA LEU A 29 -5.75 6.53 9.81
C LEU A 29 -5.15 6.90 11.17
N VAL A 30 -5.88 6.57 12.24
CA VAL A 30 -5.47 6.86 13.62
C VAL A 30 -4.22 6.05 13.96
N GLY A 31 -3.17 6.72 14.45
CA GLY A 31 -1.90 6.07 14.79
C GLY A 31 -0.95 5.90 13.59
N PHE A 32 -1.30 6.47 12.44
CA PHE A 32 -0.42 6.62 11.30
C PHE A 32 -0.01 8.09 11.11
N GLU A 33 1.17 8.29 10.54
CA GLU A 33 1.73 9.59 10.16
C GLU A 33 2.04 9.60 8.67
N GLU A 34 1.72 10.71 8.01
CA GLU A 34 2.07 10.89 6.61
C GLU A 34 3.58 11.02 6.45
N VAL A 35 4.12 10.32 5.46
CA VAL A 35 5.53 10.39 5.10
C VAL A 35 5.78 11.68 4.33
N ASP A 36 6.27 12.70 5.04
CA ASP A 36 6.69 13.97 4.46
C ASP A 36 8.18 13.96 4.10
N ALA A 37 8.52 13.26 3.01
CA ALA A 37 9.87 13.32 2.44
C ALA A 37 9.79 13.71 0.95
N PRO A 38 10.33 14.87 0.55
CA PRO A 38 10.20 15.40 -0.82
C PRO A 38 10.64 14.45 -1.93
N GLU A 39 11.67 13.64 -1.68
CA GLU A 39 12.20 12.66 -2.62
C GLU A 39 11.24 11.48 -2.85
N ILE A 40 10.43 11.16 -1.84
CA ILE A 40 9.41 10.11 -1.89
C ILE A 40 8.14 10.69 -2.52
N THR A 41 7.68 11.83 -2.03
CA THR A 41 6.39 12.43 -2.42
C THR A 41 6.36 12.85 -3.89
N ALA A 42 7.49 13.25 -4.47
CA ALA A 42 7.59 13.54 -5.90
C ALA A 42 7.22 12.33 -6.80
N GLY A 43 7.46 11.10 -6.32
CA GLY A 43 7.13 9.87 -7.05
C GLY A 43 5.71 9.34 -6.76
N LEU A 44 5.08 9.77 -5.66
CA LEU A 44 3.76 9.27 -5.25
C LEU A 44 2.60 9.82 -6.11
N ARG A 45 2.87 10.81 -6.98
CA ARG A 45 1.84 11.46 -7.82
C ARG A 45 0.75 12.06 -6.93
N GLU A 46 -0.50 11.65 -7.12
CA GLU A 46 -1.64 12.04 -6.29
C GLU A 46 -1.82 11.15 -5.05
N HIS A 47 -0.94 10.18 -4.80
CA HIS A 47 -1.03 9.31 -3.62
C HIS A 47 -0.35 9.94 -2.41
N ARG A 48 -0.87 9.59 -1.24
CA ARG A 48 -0.28 9.91 0.05
C ARG A 48 0.10 8.59 0.72
N LEU A 49 1.29 8.57 1.31
CA LEU A 49 1.83 7.42 2.02
C LEU A 49 1.83 7.72 3.50
N TYR A 50 1.29 6.81 4.30
CA TYR A 50 1.30 6.88 5.75
C TYR A 50 1.99 5.65 6.32
N THR A 51 2.77 5.82 7.38
CA THR A 51 3.36 4.71 8.14
C THR A 51 2.95 4.79 9.61
N ARG A 52 3.12 3.69 10.34
CA ARG A 52 2.91 3.71 11.80
C ARG A 52 3.73 4.82 12.44
N GLN A 53 3.14 5.56 13.37
CA GLN A 53 3.85 6.57 14.16
C GLN A 53 5.16 6.02 14.73
N GLY A 54 6.24 6.77 14.55
CA GLY A 54 7.58 6.37 15.00
C GLY A 54 8.24 5.26 14.16
N THR A 55 7.63 4.83 13.05
CA THR A 55 8.20 3.84 12.13
C THR A 55 8.52 4.50 10.78
N PRO A 56 9.81 4.72 10.45
CA PRO A 56 10.19 5.33 9.18
C PRO A 56 9.97 4.36 8.02
N ALA A 57 9.58 4.91 6.86
CA ALA A 57 9.55 4.15 5.62
C ALA A 57 10.97 3.77 5.18
N SER A 58 11.20 2.50 4.82
CA SER A 58 12.49 2.05 4.29
C SER A 58 12.61 2.38 2.79
N SER A 59 13.83 2.65 2.32
CA SER A 59 14.07 2.96 0.90
C SER A 59 13.66 1.82 -0.04
N GLY A 60 13.79 0.55 0.39
CA GLY A 60 13.35 -0.61 -0.38
C GLY A 60 11.82 -0.69 -0.53
N MET A 61 11.09 -0.37 0.53
CA MET A 61 9.64 -0.26 0.51
C MET A 61 9.16 0.85 -0.41
N ILE A 62 9.78 2.03 -0.34
CA ILE A 62 9.46 3.17 -1.22
C ILE A 62 9.64 2.78 -2.70
N GLY A 63 10.76 2.15 -3.05
CA GLY A 63 10.99 1.70 -4.43
C GLY A 63 9.91 0.72 -4.91
N THR A 64 9.45 -0.16 -4.03
CA THR A 64 8.36 -1.11 -4.31
C THR A 64 7.02 -0.39 -4.53
N ILE A 65 6.72 0.61 -3.69
CA ILE A 65 5.50 1.44 -3.82
C ILE A 65 5.50 2.21 -5.14
N LEU A 66 6.61 2.84 -5.51
CA LEU A 66 6.71 3.60 -6.76
C LEU A 66 6.47 2.71 -7.99
N ALA A 67 7.08 1.53 -8.02
CA ALA A 67 6.87 0.55 -9.09
C ALA A 67 5.41 0.06 -9.14
N LEU A 68 4.74 -0.02 -7.99
CA LEU A 68 3.34 -0.42 -7.88
C LEU A 68 2.42 0.66 -8.44
N LEU A 69 2.68 1.93 -8.15
CA LEU A 69 1.87 3.06 -8.63
C LEU A 69 1.89 3.22 -10.15
N ASP A 70 2.98 2.84 -10.82
CA ASP A 70 3.03 2.80 -12.29
C ASP A 70 2.07 1.76 -12.88
N ARG A 71 1.80 0.68 -12.15
CA ARG A 71 0.89 -0.39 -12.59
C ARG A 71 -0.55 -0.16 -12.14
N TYR A 72 -0.76 0.54 -11.02
CA TYR A 72 -2.07 0.84 -10.44
C TYR A 72 -2.14 2.30 -9.97
N PRO A 73 -2.43 3.26 -10.88
CA PRO A 73 -2.34 4.70 -10.60
C PRO A 73 -3.47 5.27 -9.74
N GLY A 74 -4.24 4.42 -9.06
CA GLY A 74 -5.33 4.82 -8.17
C GLY A 74 -5.67 3.75 -7.16
N ILE A 75 -4.65 3.02 -6.70
CA ILE A 75 -4.84 1.92 -5.75
C ILE A 75 -4.79 2.43 -4.32
N TYR A 76 -5.71 1.90 -3.52
CA TYR A 76 -5.64 1.94 -2.08
C TYR A 76 -4.98 0.66 -1.56
N ILE A 77 -3.98 0.79 -0.70
CA ILE A 77 -3.37 -0.31 0.04
C ILE A 77 -3.34 0.08 1.51
N GLU A 78 -3.79 -0.84 2.36
CA GLU A 78 -3.65 -0.71 3.81
C GLU A 78 -3.09 -2.01 4.35
N ILE A 79 -2.04 -1.90 5.15
CA ILE A 79 -1.47 -3.01 5.90
C ILE A 79 -1.57 -2.68 7.38
N HIS A 80 -2.32 -3.51 8.08
CA HIS A 80 -2.53 -3.37 9.52
C HIS A 80 -2.65 -4.75 10.16
N ASP A 81 -1.95 -4.95 11.27
CA ASP A 81 -1.97 -6.21 12.04
C ASP A 81 -1.73 -7.47 11.17
N GLY A 82 -0.73 -7.38 10.27
CA GLY A 82 -0.35 -8.47 9.38
C GLY A 82 -1.38 -8.83 8.29
N ALA A 83 -2.46 -8.06 8.16
CA ALA A 83 -3.40 -8.17 7.06
C ALA A 83 -3.15 -7.05 6.04
N MET A 84 -3.26 -7.37 4.76
CA MET A 84 -3.23 -6.42 3.66
C MET A 84 -4.60 -6.33 3.03
N LEU A 85 -5.09 -5.10 2.88
CA LEU A 85 -6.28 -4.72 2.13
C LEU A 85 -5.82 -3.98 0.87
N ALA A 86 -6.32 -4.37 -0.30
CA ALA A 86 -6.00 -3.71 -1.57
C ALA A 86 -7.21 -3.61 -2.50
N PHE A 87 -7.42 -2.43 -3.09
CA PHE A 87 -8.47 -2.18 -4.09
C PHE A 87 -8.27 -0.84 -4.81
N CYS A 88 -8.92 -0.64 -5.96
CA CYS A 88 -8.99 0.66 -6.62
C CYS A 88 -10.36 1.30 -6.35
N PRO A 89 -10.48 2.38 -5.55
CA PRO A 89 -11.77 2.98 -5.19
C PRO A 89 -12.57 3.51 -6.39
N ASP A 90 -11.90 4.01 -7.42
CA ASP A 90 -12.56 4.59 -8.61
C ASP A 90 -12.98 3.54 -9.65
N ARG A 91 -12.76 2.25 -9.36
CA ARG A 91 -13.19 1.14 -10.21
C ARG A 91 -14.38 0.41 -9.58
N ASP A 92 -15.47 0.30 -10.34
CA ASP A 92 -16.63 -0.49 -9.92
C ASP A 92 -16.27 -1.98 -9.74
N LEU A 93 -16.06 -2.69 -10.84
CA LEU A 93 -15.70 -4.11 -10.86
C LEU A 93 -14.31 -4.27 -11.46
N GLU A 94 -13.44 -4.97 -10.73
CA GLU A 94 -12.15 -5.38 -11.30
C GLU A 94 -12.35 -6.52 -12.29
N THR A 95 -11.48 -6.56 -13.29
CA THR A 95 -11.36 -7.73 -14.18
C THR A 95 -10.75 -8.90 -13.43
N GLU A 96 -10.94 -10.12 -13.93
CA GLU A 96 -10.28 -11.32 -13.40
C GLU A 96 -8.75 -11.13 -13.32
N GLU A 97 -8.15 -10.61 -14.39
CA GLU A 97 -6.72 -10.27 -14.44
C GLU A 97 -6.33 -9.24 -13.37
N GLY A 98 -7.19 -8.24 -13.10
CA GLY A 98 -6.99 -7.25 -12.06
C GLY A 98 -7.02 -7.86 -10.65
N ILE A 99 -7.94 -8.79 -10.41
CA ILE A 99 -8.06 -9.53 -9.14
C ILE A 99 -6.81 -10.38 -8.88
N GLU A 100 -6.37 -11.16 -9.87
CA GLU A 100 -5.13 -11.94 -9.78
C GLU A 100 -3.92 -11.06 -9.50
N ALA A 101 -3.86 -9.91 -10.15
CA ALA A 101 -2.75 -9.00 -9.99
C ALA A 101 -2.77 -8.27 -8.63
N LEU A 102 -3.94 -8.02 -8.04
CA LEU A 102 -4.10 -7.56 -6.64
C LEU A 102 -3.63 -8.64 -5.64
N PHE A 103 -3.93 -9.92 -5.88
CA PHE A 103 -3.41 -11.01 -5.04
C PHE A 103 -1.88 -11.09 -5.08
N GLY A 104 -1.28 -10.84 -6.24
CA GLY A 104 0.18 -10.81 -6.41
C GLY A 104 0.89 -9.74 -5.57
N LEU A 105 0.20 -8.69 -5.13
CA LEU A 105 0.80 -7.60 -4.34
C LEU A 105 1.34 -8.06 -2.99
N GLY A 106 0.66 -9.01 -2.34
CA GLY A 106 1.10 -9.53 -1.04
C GLY A 106 2.50 -10.13 -1.11
N SER A 107 2.83 -10.80 -2.23
CA SER A 107 4.16 -11.38 -2.45
C SER A 107 5.24 -10.33 -2.73
N LEU A 108 4.87 -9.20 -3.34
CA LEU A 108 5.80 -8.10 -3.61
C LEU A 108 6.18 -7.38 -2.31
N LEU A 109 5.20 -7.08 -1.46
CA LEU A 109 5.41 -6.35 -0.22
C LEU A 109 6.08 -7.19 0.87
N CYS A 110 5.88 -8.51 0.88
CA CYS A 110 6.62 -9.42 1.78
C CYS A 110 8.12 -9.53 1.46
N ARG A 111 8.58 -9.12 0.26
CA ARG A 111 9.98 -9.25 -0.18
C ARG A 111 10.79 -7.94 -0.06
N ALA A 112 10.16 -6.86 0.41
CA ALA A 112 10.74 -5.52 0.40
C ALA A 112 11.57 -5.17 1.66
N GLU A 113 11.91 -6.17 2.49
CA GLU A 113 12.84 -6.04 3.64
C GLU A 113 14.31 -6.12 3.22
#